data_AF-A0A352M9U5-F1
#
_entry.id   AF-A0A352M9U5-F1
#
_cell.length_a   1.000
_cell.length_b   1.000
_cell.length_c   1.000
_cell.angle_alpha   90.00
_cell.angle_beta   90.00
_cell.angle_gamma   90.00
#
_symmetry.space_group_name_H-M   'P 1'
#
loop_
_entity.id
_entity.type
_entity.pdbx_description
1 polymer ?
#
loop_
_entity_poly.entity_id
_entity_poly.type
_entity_poly.pdbx_seq_one_letter_code
_entity_poly.pdbx_strand_id
1 'polypeptide(L)'
;MLHRYFSENISGIRFLSVLKYRKFLKKYFYTYDPVKKLSERVLPLKLSVVTGFRKPEPGTRFSLRKLILIFSFLLIGFRVAAPEADYFIIYESRGIGAFTNLMYATAMVETMGNPLAYNEFENAVGIFQIRQVRIDEYNKRTGNNLALKDMFDISLSEKVFLYFAEHYGPYNLEKIAKSWNGSGPMTELYWKRIKEYL
;
A
#
# COMPACT_ATOMS: atom_id res chain seq x y z
N MET A 1 31.60 -24.39 -6.65
CA MET A 1 32.18 -24.87 -5.37
C MET A 1 31.49 -24.14 -4.22
N LEU A 2 30.25 -24.54 -3.90
CA LEU A 2 29.35 -23.82 -2.98
C LEU A 2 28.56 -24.85 -2.13
N HIS A 3 29.29 -25.78 -1.52
CA HIS A 3 28.77 -26.77 -0.59
C HIS A 3 29.79 -26.92 0.54
N ARG A 4 29.58 -26.16 1.62
CA ARG A 4 30.08 -26.38 2.99
C ARG A 4 30.12 -25.03 3.68
N TYR A 5 29.04 -24.68 4.36
CA TYR A 5 29.05 -24.16 5.73
C TYR A 5 27.60 -24.37 6.22
N PHE A 6 27.44 -24.80 7.48
CA PHE A 6 26.18 -25.23 8.12
C PHE A 6 25.82 -26.73 8.05
N SER A 7 26.71 -27.54 8.60
CA SER A 7 26.35 -28.65 9.50
C SER A 7 27.12 -28.33 10.79
N GLU A 8 26.51 -28.16 11.97
CA GLU A 8 25.90 -29.22 12.77
C GLU A 8 24.87 -28.66 13.79
N ASN A 9 23.90 -29.51 14.17
CA ASN A 9 23.02 -29.44 15.36
C ASN A 9 22.05 -28.24 15.53
N ILE A 10 21.02 -28.15 14.68
CA ILE A 10 19.98 -27.09 14.78
C ILE A 10 18.57 -27.61 14.41
N SER A 11 18.08 -28.70 14.99
CA SER A 11 16.69 -29.16 14.73
C SER A 11 15.66 -28.52 15.68
N GLY A 12 15.96 -28.42 16.98
CA GLY A 12 15.04 -27.89 18.00
C GLY A 12 15.01 -26.35 18.08
N ILE A 13 16.18 -25.70 18.00
CA ILE A 13 16.30 -24.23 18.13
C ILE A 13 15.75 -23.50 16.89
N ARG A 14 15.88 -24.11 15.71
CA ARG A 14 15.37 -23.57 14.43
C ARG A 14 13.84 -23.52 14.40
N PHE A 15 13.16 -24.51 15.00
CA PHE A 15 11.70 -24.57 14.97
C PHE A 15 11.07 -23.48 15.85
N LEU A 16 11.61 -23.26 17.05
CA LEU A 16 11.13 -22.23 17.97
C LEU A 16 11.48 -20.82 17.49
N SER A 17 12.66 -20.61 16.89
CA SER A 17 13.01 -19.31 16.29
C SER A 17 12.11 -19.01 15.10
N VAL A 18 11.89 -19.96 14.17
CA VAL A 18 10.99 -19.81 13.01
C VAL A 18 9.53 -19.57 13.43
N LEU A 19 9.04 -20.21 14.49
CA LEU A 19 7.67 -19.98 14.99
C LEU A 19 7.50 -18.62 15.65
N LYS A 20 8.47 -18.18 16.46
CA LYS A 20 8.46 -16.84 17.08
C LYS A 20 8.61 -15.75 16.02
N TYR A 21 9.42 -15.99 14.99
CA TYR A 21 9.59 -15.12 13.83
C TYR A 21 8.35 -15.07 12.92
N ARG A 22 7.71 -16.23 12.65
CA ARG A 22 6.42 -16.27 11.95
C ARG A 22 5.35 -15.52 12.72
N LYS A 23 5.33 -15.56 14.06
CA LYS A 23 4.42 -14.74 14.88
C LYS A 23 4.77 -13.25 14.82
N PHE A 24 6.05 -12.88 14.87
CA PHE A 24 6.50 -11.50 14.72
C PHE A 24 6.12 -10.94 13.35
N LEU A 25 6.48 -11.60 12.25
CA LEU A 25 6.13 -11.16 10.89
C LEU A 25 4.61 -11.21 10.65
N LYS A 26 3.87 -12.19 11.18
CA LYS A 26 2.39 -12.15 11.12
C LYS A 26 1.80 -10.94 11.85
N LYS A 27 2.41 -10.44 12.92
CA LYS A 27 1.95 -9.23 13.63
C LYS A 27 2.08 -7.96 12.77
N TYR A 28 3.06 -7.91 11.85
CA TYR A 28 3.32 -6.74 11.01
C TYR A 28 2.70 -6.84 9.60
N PHE A 29 2.59 -8.03 9.01
CA PHE A 29 2.16 -8.22 7.62
C PHE A 29 0.70 -8.71 7.44
N TYR A 30 -0.02 -9.11 8.51
CA TYR A 30 -1.46 -9.43 8.43
C TYR A 30 -2.32 -8.25 8.90
N THR A 31 -2.60 -7.31 8.00
CA THR A 31 -3.92 -6.69 7.89
C THR A 31 -4.06 -6.11 6.49
N TYR A 32 -4.97 -6.66 5.68
CA TYR A 32 -5.83 -5.98 4.70
C TYR A 32 -5.92 -6.73 3.33
N ASP A 33 -7.11 -7.24 3.03
CA ASP A 33 -7.54 -7.74 1.71
C ASP A 33 -8.52 -6.72 1.10
N PRO A 34 -8.07 -5.84 0.17
CA PRO A 34 -8.91 -4.84 -0.47
C PRO A 34 -9.85 -5.40 -1.55
N VAL A 35 -9.57 -6.58 -2.09
CA VAL A 35 -10.15 -7.02 -3.37
C VAL A 35 -11.60 -7.45 -3.19
N LYS A 36 -11.99 -7.85 -1.97
CA LYS A 36 -13.34 -8.31 -1.68
C LYS A 36 -14.40 -7.19 -1.56
N LYS A 37 -14.01 -5.90 -1.51
CA LYS A 37 -14.94 -4.79 -1.21
C LYS A 37 -15.24 -3.84 -2.38
N LEU A 38 -14.45 -3.90 -3.47
CA LEU A 38 -14.57 -2.94 -4.58
C LEU A 38 -15.51 -3.39 -5.72
N SER A 39 -15.90 -4.67 -5.80
CA SER A 39 -16.68 -5.19 -6.94
C SER A 39 -18.19 -4.95 -6.86
N GLU A 40 -18.71 -4.27 -5.83
CA GLU A 40 -20.16 -4.13 -5.61
C GLU A 40 -20.72 -2.73 -5.88
N ARG A 41 -19.93 -1.76 -6.36
CA ARG A 41 -20.43 -0.39 -6.58
C ARG A 41 -19.95 0.22 -7.89
N VAL A 42 -20.51 -0.23 -9.00
CA VAL A 42 -20.57 0.59 -10.23
C VAL A 42 -21.98 0.46 -10.81
N LEU A 43 -22.79 1.51 -10.64
CA LEU A 43 -24.09 1.68 -11.28
C LEU A 43 -23.92 2.67 -12.45
N PRO A 44 -24.42 2.39 -13.66
CA PRO A 44 -24.21 3.27 -14.80
C PRO A 44 -25.15 4.48 -14.76
N LEU A 45 -24.58 5.69 -14.86
CA LEU A 45 -25.33 6.93 -15.06
C LEU A 45 -25.84 7.01 -16.52
N LYS A 46 -27.15 7.08 -16.71
CA LYS A 46 -27.77 7.48 -18.00
C LYS A 46 -28.00 8.99 -18.01
N LEU A 47 -27.41 9.67 -18.98
CA LEU A 47 -27.63 11.09 -19.24
C LEU A 47 -28.73 11.23 -20.30
N SER A 48 -29.85 11.86 -19.94
CA SER A 48 -30.93 12.19 -20.89
C SER A 48 -30.83 13.68 -21.25
N VAL A 49 -30.59 13.98 -22.51
CA VAL A 49 -30.67 15.35 -23.06
C VAL A 49 -32.13 15.68 -23.30
N VAL A 50 -32.68 16.67 -22.59
CA VAL A 50 -34.02 17.22 -22.83
C VAL A 50 -33.85 18.56 -23.53
N THR A 51 -34.27 18.64 -24.79
CA THR A 51 -34.46 19.89 -25.51
C THR A 51 -35.92 20.32 -25.41
N GLY A 52 -36.16 21.55 -24.98
CA GLY A 52 -37.50 22.11 -24.89
C GLY A 52 -37.47 23.62 -24.90
N PHE A 53 -37.77 24.23 -26.05
CA PHE A 53 -38.01 25.66 -26.19
C PHE A 53 -39.33 26.04 -25.51
N ARG A 54 -39.35 27.17 -24.76
CA ARG A 54 -40.58 27.88 -24.40
C ARG A 54 -40.44 29.38 -24.62
N LYS A 55 -41.42 29.94 -25.33
CA LYS A 55 -41.74 31.37 -25.39
C LYS A 55 -42.32 31.82 -24.04
N PRO A 56 -42.01 33.03 -23.55
CA PRO A 56 -42.71 33.64 -22.42
C PRO A 56 -43.90 34.45 -22.92
N GLU A 57 -44.97 34.55 -22.12
CA GLU A 57 -46.02 35.60 -22.12
C GLU A 57 -47.04 35.23 -21.00
N PRO A 58 -47.87 36.16 -20.46
CA PRO A 58 -47.63 36.76 -19.15
C PRO A 58 -48.75 36.47 -18.14
N GLY A 59 -48.53 36.86 -16.88
CA GLY A 59 -49.58 36.94 -15.84
C GLY A 59 -49.47 35.87 -14.77
N THR A 60 -48.69 36.15 -13.72
CA THR A 60 -48.44 35.24 -12.59
C THR A 60 -49.67 35.12 -11.69
N ARG A 61 -50.65 34.29 -12.08
CA ARG A 61 -51.55 33.65 -11.12
C ARG A 61 -50.85 32.41 -10.58
N PHE A 62 -50.50 32.41 -9.30
CA PHE A 62 -49.91 31.25 -8.65
C PHE A 62 -50.89 30.07 -8.74
N SER A 63 -50.60 29.12 -9.64
CA SER A 63 -51.33 27.85 -9.70
C SER A 63 -51.26 27.18 -8.33
N LEU A 64 -52.40 26.72 -7.80
CA LEU A 64 -52.48 26.01 -6.52
C LEU A 64 -51.41 24.91 -6.39
N ARG A 65 -51.05 24.25 -7.51
CA ARG A 65 -49.97 23.27 -7.58
C ARG A 65 -48.59 23.84 -7.21
N LYS A 66 -48.28 25.07 -7.64
CA LYS A 66 -47.04 25.76 -7.28
C LYS A 66 -47.03 26.14 -5.79
N LEU A 67 -48.17 26.56 -5.24
CA LEU A 67 -48.29 26.85 -3.81
C LEU A 67 -48.10 25.60 -2.97
N ILE A 68 -48.70 24.47 -3.36
CA ILE A 68 -48.51 23.18 -2.70
C ILE A 68 -47.03 22.77 -2.73
N LEU A 69 -46.35 22.93 -3.87
CA LEU A 69 -44.92 22.63 -3.97
C LEU A 69 -44.09 23.51 -3.04
N ILE A 70 -44.32 24.83 -3.04
CA ILE A 70 -43.60 25.76 -2.17
C ILE A 70 -43.83 25.40 -0.70
N PHE A 71 -45.08 25.16 -0.29
CA PHE A 71 -45.38 24.74 1.09
C PHE A 71 -44.75 23.39 1.43
N SER A 72 -44.73 22.42 0.51
CA SER A 72 -44.07 21.13 0.75
C SER A 72 -42.56 21.28 0.93
N PHE A 73 -41.89 22.15 0.16
CA PHE A 73 -40.47 22.46 0.34
C PHE A 73 -40.18 23.21 1.63
N LEU A 74 -41.05 24.15 2.03
CA LEU A 74 -40.91 24.88 3.29
C LEU A 74 -41.11 23.98 4.51
N LEU A 75 -42.06 23.03 4.45
CA LEU A 75 -42.34 22.09 5.54
C LEU A 75 -41.22 21.04 5.72
N ILE A 76 -40.50 20.69 4.65
CA ILE A 76 -39.34 19.79 4.70
C ILE A 76 -38.19 20.37 5.54
N GLY A 77 -38.10 21.70 5.67
CA GLY A 77 -37.06 22.37 6.47
C GLY A 77 -37.25 22.31 7.98
N PHE A 78 -38.46 22.07 8.49
CA PHE A 78 -38.78 22.20 9.93
C PHE A 78 -38.21 21.08 10.82
N ARG A 79 -37.59 20.04 10.24
CA ARG A 79 -36.96 18.94 11.00
C ARG A 79 -35.46 18.79 10.79
N VAL A 80 -34.82 19.76 10.15
CA VAL A 80 -33.37 19.74 9.96
C VAL A 80 -32.71 20.40 11.17
N ALA A 81 -32.34 19.60 12.17
CA ALA A 81 -31.45 20.05 13.23
C ALA A 81 -30.01 19.86 12.77
N ALA A 82 -29.18 20.89 12.91
CA ALA A 82 -27.74 20.73 12.78
C ALA A 82 -27.27 19.77 13.89
N PRO A 83 -26.30 18.87 13.62
CA PRO A 83 -25.69 18.09 14.67
C PRO A 83 -25.10 19.03 15.73
N GLU A 84 -25.22 18.64 17.00
CA GLU A 84 -24.71 19.42 18.15
C GLU A 84 -23.17 19.56 18.16
N ALA A 85 -22.48 18.73 17.37
CA ALA A 85 -21.03 18.70 17.29
C ALA A 85 -20.51 19.66 16.20
N ASP A 86 -19.71 20.65 16.62
CA ASP A 86 -18.93 21.56 15.73
C ASP A 86 -17.65 20.91 15.16
N TYR A 87 -17.59 19.58 15.12
CA TYR A 87 -16.44 18.85 14.61
C TYR A 87 -16.85 17.72 13.68
N PHE A 88 -16.03 17.52 12.64
CA PHE A 88 -16.14 16.35 11.77
C PHE A 88 -15.05 15.35 12.14
N ILE A 89 -15.43 14.11 12.44
CA ILE A 89 -14.48 13.03 12.72
C ILE A 89 -13.95 12.50 11.39
N ILE A 90 -12.72 12.83 11.06
CA ILE A 90 -11.97 12.12 10.02
C ILE A 90 -11.39 10.88 10.66
N TYR A 91 -11.99 9.72 10.38
CA TYR A 91 -11.35 8.45 10.69
C TYR A 91 -10.12 8.33 9.80
N GLU A 92 -8.93 8.39 10.38
CA GLU A 92 -7.71 8.01 9.69
C GLU A 92 -7.83 6.52 9.35
N SER A 93 -8.18 6.23 8.10
CA SER A 93 -8.18 4.86 7.63
C SER A 93 -6.72 4.42 7.56
N ARG A 94 -6.42 3.28 8.18
CA ARG A 94 -5.09 2.68 8.05
C ARG A 94 -4.81 2.51 6.56
N GLY A 95 -3.74 3.12 6.07
CA GLY A 95 -3.40 3.11 4.64
C GLY A 95 -3.38 1.69 4.06
N ILE A 96 -3.77 1.55 2.79
CA ILE A 96 -3.67 0.27 2.10
C ILE A 96 -2.19 -0.05 1.94
N GLY A 97 -1.71 -1.08 2.64
CA GLY A 97 -0.33 -1.56 2.55
C GLY A 97 -0.09 -2.30 1.23
N ALA A 98 -0.10 -1.58 0.10
CA ALA A 98 -0.08 -2.16 -1.23
C ALA A 98 1.16 -3.02 -1.54
N PHE A 99 2.27 -2.78 -0.82
CA PHE A 99 3.52 -3.51 -0.99
C PHE A 99 3.83 -4.49 0.16
N THR A 100 2.91 -4.66 1.12
CA THR A 100 3.11 -5.47 2.34
C THR A 100 3.57 -6.89 2.00
N ASN A 101 2.87 -7.59 1.10
CA ASN A 101 3.23 -8.95 0.70
C ASN A 101 4.57 -8.99 -0.04
N LEU A 102 4.85 -7.99 -0.89
CA LEU A 102 6.11 -7.93 -1.63
C LEU A 102 7.31 -7.68 -0.71
N MET A 103 7.18 -6.77 0.27
CA MET A 103 8.19 -6.53 1.29
C MET A 103 8.45 -7.81 2.10
N TYR A 104 7.40 -8.48 2.58
CA TYR A 104 7.55 -9.76 3.28
C TYR A 104 8.30 -10.79 2.44
N ALA A 105 7.86 -11.00 1.20
CA ALA A 105 8.51 -11.94 0.28
C ALA A 105 9.97 -11.58 0.04
N THR A 106 10.28 -10.28 -0.13
CA THR A 106 11.64 -9.78 -0.34
C THR A 106 12.51 -10.06 0.88
N ALA A 107 12.06 -9.73 2.09
CA ALA A 107 12.76 -10.03 3.34
C ALA A 107 13.08 -11.54 3.48
N MET A 108 12.13 -12.40 3.12
CA MET A 108 12.31 -13.84 3.18
C MET A 108 13.34 -14.35 2.17
N VAL A 109 13.32 -13.83 0.94
CA VAL A 109 14.24 -14.23 -0.14
C VAL A 109 15.65 -13.72 0.10
N GLU A 110 15.80 -12.49 0.58
CA GLU A 110 17.09 -11.83 0.75
C GLU A 110 17.84 -12.34 1.99
N THR A 111 17.15 -12.45 3.13
CA THR A 111 17.83 -12.65 4.43
C THR A 111 17.14 -13.66 5.33
N MET A 112 16.08 -14.32 4.87
CA MET A 112 15.15 -15.08 5.72
C MET A 112 14.61 -14.23 6.88
N GLY A 113 14.47 -12.91 6.66
CA GLY A 113 14.00 -11.94 7.65
C GLY A 113 15.03 -11.48 8.67
N ASN A 114 16.32 -11.73 8.48
CA ASN A 114 17.36 -11.27 9.41
C ASN A 114 17.68 -9.76 9.19
N PRO A 115 17.32 -8.86 10.12
CA PRO A 115 17.58 -7.42 9.96
C PRO A 115 19.06 -7.05 10.13
N LEU A 116 19.88 -7.95 10.69
CA LEU A 116 21.32 -7.72 10.91
C LEU A 116 22.18 -8.38 9.84
N ALA A 117 21.59 -8.84 8.73
CA ALA A 117 22.33 -9.48 7.65
C ALA A 117 23.28 -8.49 6.98
N TYR A 118 24.51 -8.95 6.73
CA TYR A 118 25.52 -8.22 5.98
C TYR A 118 26.14 -9.14 4.93
N ASN A 119 26.17 -8.67 3.68
CA ASN A 119 26.86 -9.31 2.57
C ASN A 119 28.06 -8.45 2.19
N GLU A 120 29.24 -8.93 2.56
CA GLU A 120 30.53 -8.25 2.32
C GLU A 120 30.84 -8.09 0.83
N PHE A 121 30.50 -9.09 0.00
CA PHE A 121 30.84 -9.07 -1.42
C PHE A 121 30.08 -7.98 -2.19
N GLU A 122 28.79 -7.79 -1.89
CA GLU A 122 27.95 -6.79 -2.55
C GLU A 122 27.90 -5.44 -1.80
N ASN A 123 28.49 -5.42 -0.60
CA ASN A 123 28.33 -4.38 0.41
C ASN A 123 26.85 -4.02 0.64
N ALA A 124 26.05 -5.06 0.89
CA ALA A 124 24.61 -4.99 1.09
C ALA A 124 24.24 -5.32 2.54
N VAL A 125 23.28 -4.59 3.10
CA VAL A 125 22.96 -4.64 4.54
C VAL A 125 21.46 -4.73 4.78
N GLY A 126 21.11 -5.20 5.97
CA GLY A 126 19.75 -5.14 6.46
C GLY A 126 18.84 -6.18 5.82
N ILE A 127 17.58 -6.14 6.24
CA ILE A 127 16.57 -7.16 5.94
C ILE A 127 16.29 -7.32 4.43
N PHE A 128 16.50 -6.25 3.64
CA PHE A 128 16.29 -6.23 2.18
C PHE A 128 17.58 -6.20 1.36
N GLN A 129 18.76 -6.41 1.97
CA GLN A 129 20.06 -6.35 1.31
C GLN A 129 20.26 -5.04 0.51
N ILE A 130 20.07 -3.91 1.20
CA ILE A 130 20.16 -2.57 0.61
C ILE A 130 21.63 -2.20 0.39
N ARG A 131 21.95 -1.69 -0.81
CA ARG A 131 23.29 -1.23 -1.20
C ARG A 131 23.38 0.29 -1.18
N GLN A 132 24.61 0.82 -1.05
CA GLN A 132 24.87 2.27 -0.97
C GLN A 132 24.19 3.08 -2.10
N VAL A 133 24.21 2.57 -3.33
CA VAL A 133 23.58 3.23 -4.48
C VAL A 133 22.08 3.52 -4.30
N ARG A 134 21.34 2.65 -3.57
CA ARG A 134 19.92 2.86 -3.28
C ARG A 134 19.72 3.98 -2.26
N ILE A 135 20.62 4.06 -1.29
CA ILE A 135 20.59 5.08 -0.24
C ILE A 135 20.97 6.43 -0.84
N ASP A 136 21.99 6.47 -1.70
CA ASP A 136 22.40 7.69 -2.40
C ASP A 136 21.26 8.24 -3.27
N GLU A 137 20.55 7.37 -4.00
CA GLU A 137 19.37 7.78 -4.76
C GLU A 137 18.25 8.29 -3.85
N TYR A 138 17.94 7.57 -2.78
CA TYR A 138 16.93 7.97 -1.80
C TYR A 138 17.25 9.35 -1.20
N ASN A 139 18.47 9.53 -0.69
CA ASN A 139 18.93 10.79 -0.10
C ASN A 139 18.88 11.93 -1.12
N LYS A 140 19.40 11.71 -2.33
CA LYS A 140 19.39 12.71 -3.41
C LYS A 140 17.98 13.19 -3.74
N ARG A 141 16.99 12.31 -3.76
CA ARG A 141 15.61 12.67 -4.15
C ARG A 141 14.76 13.21 -3.00
N THR A 142 15.07 12.84 -1.77
CA THR A 142 14.26 13.20 -0.59
C THR A 142 14.89 14.27 0.30
N GLY A 143 16.15 14.61 0.09
CA GLY A 143 16.91 15.53 0.95
C GLY A 143 17.31 14.92 2.31
N ASN A 144 17.11 13.61 2.51
CA ASN A 144 17.59 12.91 3.69
C ASN A 144 19.11 12.69 3.65
N ASN A 145 19.67 12.27 4.78
CA ASN A 145 21.09 11.96 4.92
C ASN A 145 21.29 10.62 5.66
N LEU A 146 20.69 9.56 5.13
CA LEU A 146 20.84 8.21 5.68
C LEU A 146 22.17 7.59 5.25
N ALA A 147 22.74 6.76 6.11
CA ALA A 147 23.94 5.97 5.84
C ALA A 147 23.61 4.48 5.72
N LEU A 148 24.52 3.70 5.12
CA LEU A 148 24.36 2.25 4.95
C LEU A 148 24.04 1.53 6.26
N LYS A 149 24.76 1.85 7.33
CA LYS A 149 24.53 1.29 8.67
C LYS A 149 23.11 1.49 9.20
N ASP A 150 22.39 2.50 8.73
CA ASP A 150 21.03 2.80 9.20
C ASP A 150 20.03 1.76 8.68
N MET A 151 20.39 0.97 7.66
CA MET A 151 19.54 -0.09 7.12
C MET A 151 19.48 -1.33 8.01
N PHE A 152 20.26 -1.40 9.09
CA PHE A 152 20.01 -2.39 10.15
C PHE A 152 18.76 -2.05 10.97
N ASP A 153 18.28 -0.80 10.93
CA ASP A 153 16.95 -0.45 11.42
C ASP A 153 15.89 -0.85 10.39
N ILE A 154 14.92 -1.66 10.84
CA ILE A 154 13.87 -2.20 9.96
C ILE A 154 13.02 -1.06 9.39
N SER A 155 12.59 -0.10 10.21
CA SER A 155 11.70 0.97 9.77
C SER A 155 12.36 1.88 8.73
N LEU A 156 13.66 2.15 8.85
CA LEU A 156 14.41 2.89 7.84
C LEU A 156 14.60 2.08 6.55
N SER A 157 14.90 0.78 6.67
CA SER A 157 14.97 -0.14 5.53
C SER A 157 13.66 -0.21 4.75
N GLU A 158 12.53 -0.32 5.46
CA GLU A 158 11.18 -0.32 4.86
C GLU A 158 10.91 0.98 4.14
N LYS A 159 11.27 2.12 4.76
CA LYS A 159 11.11 3.45 4.15
C LYS A 159 11.87 3.57 2.82
N VAL A 160 13.11 3.09 2.76
CA VAL A 160 13.92 3.12 1.52
C VAL A 160 13.38 2.17 0.47
N PHE A 161 12.98 0.95 0.86
CA PHE A 161 12.38 -0.03 -0.06
C PHE A 161 11.06 0.46 -0.64
N LEU A 162 10.17 0.98 0.20
CA LEU A 162 8.86 1.50 -0.21
C LEU A 162 9.00 2.68 -1.17
N TYR A 163 9.92 3.60 -0.87
CA TYR A 163 10.22 4.71 -1.76
C TYR A 163 10.63 4.23 -3.15
N PHE A 164 11.49 3.21 -3.23
CA PHE A 164 11.85 2.59 -4.50
C PHE A 164 10.64 1.95 -5.20
N ALA A 165 9.86 1.14 -4.48
CA ALA A 165 8.72 0.41 -5.04
C ALA A 165 7.64 1.34 -5.59
N GLU A 166 7.42 2.48 -4.94
CA GLU A 166 6.43 3.49 -5.35
C GLU A 166 6.68 4.03 -6.76
N HIS A 167 7.94 4.13 -7.21
CA HIS A 167 8.29 4.61 -8.56
C HIS A 167 7.73 3.73 -9.69
N TYR A 168 7.40 2.48 -9.39
CA TYR A 168 6.86 1.52 -10.35
C TYR A 168 5.34 1.32 -10.21
N GLY A 169 4.76 1.81 -9.10
CA GLY A 169 3.35 1.62 -8.76
C GLY A 169 2.99 0.19 -8.31
N PRO A 170 1.87 0.00 -7.59
CA PRO A 170 1.50 -1.29 -6.98
C PRO A 170 0.97 -2.34 -7.98
N TYR A 171 0.95 -2.03 -9.27
CA TYR A 171 0.28 -2.84 -10.28
C TYR A 171 1.17 -3.93 -10.88
N ASN A 172 2.48 -3.89 -10.63
CA ASN A 172 3.41 -4.88 -11.19
C ASN A 172 4.51 -5.25 -10.18
N LEU A 173 4.17 -6.14 -9.24
CA LEU A 173 5.09 -6.64 -8.21
C LEU A 173 6.30 -7.36 -8.80
N GLU A 174 6.13 -8.05 -9.93
CA GLU A 174 7.23 -8.70 -10.64
C GLU A 174 8.27 -7.68 -11.10
N LYS A 175 7.82 -6.60 -11.75
CA LYS A 175 8.72 -5.54 -12.22
C LYS A 175 9.48 -4.91 -11.07
N ILE A 176 8.82 -4.67 -9.94
CA ILE A 176 9.46 -4.14 -8.73
C ILE A 176 10.51 -5.13 -8.22
N ALA A 177 10.15 -6.39 -8.02
CA ALA A 177 11.06 -7.42 -7.50
C ALA A 177 12.30 -7.60 -8.37
N LYS A 178 12.11 -7.68 -9.70
CA LYS A 178 13.21 -7.85 -10.66
C LYS A 178 14.10 -6.61 -10.69
N SER A 179 13.50 -5.42 -10.70
CA SER A 179 14.25 -4.15 -10.66
C SER A 179 14.97 -3.92 -9.34
N TRP A 180 14.46 -4.47 -8.23
CA TRP A 180 15.14 -4.45 -6.93
C TRP A 180 16.39 -5.31 -6.97
N ASN A 181 16.26 -6.57 -7.41
CA ASN A 181 17.35 -7.54 -7.51
C ASN A 181 18.45 -7.11 -8.50
N GLY A 182 18.07 -6.52 -9.64
CA GLY A 182 19.03 -6.01 -10.63
C GLY A 182 18.56 -6.21 -12.06
N SER A 183 19.43 -6.77 -12.90
CA SER A 183 19.18 -6.99 -14.33
C SER A 183 19.65 -8.38 -14.77
N GLY A 184 19.19 -8.82 -15.95
CA GLY A 184 19.59 -10.07 -16.55
C GLY A 184 18.78 -11.30 -16.10
N PRO A 185 19.18 -12.52 -16.55
CA PRO A 185 18.38 -13.74 -16.39
C PRO A 185 18.14 -14.17 -14.94
N MET A 186 19.05 -13.81 -14.02
CA MET A 186 18.94 -14.15 -12.60
C MET A 186 17.70 -13.52 -11.94
N THR A 187 17.18 -12.43 -12.50
CA THR A 187 15.96 -11.79 -12.02
C THR A 187 14.72 -12.69 -12.16
N GLU A 188 14.70 -13.63 -13.11
CA GLU A 188 13.61 -14.60 -13.26
C GLU A 188 13.59 -15.63 -12.12
N LEU A 189 14.78 -16.11 -11.72
CA LEU A 189 14.93 -17.01 -10.59
C LEU A 189 14.59 -16.30 -9.28
N TYR A 190 15.02 -15.04 -9.14
CA TYR A 190 14.65 -14.20 -8.02
C TYR A 190 13.12 -14.05 -7.92
N TRP A 191 12.46 -13.72 -9.03
CA TRP A 191 10.99 -13.61 -9.07
C TRP A 191 10.30 -14.93 -8.72
N LYS A 192 10.82 -16.07 -9.19
CA LYS A 192 10.30 -17.39 -8.82
C LYS A 192 10.34 -17.61 -7.30
N ARG A 193 11.43 -17.24 -6.64
CA ARG A 193 11.58 -17.32 -5.17
C ARG A 193 10.63 -16.37 -4.45
N ILE A 194 10.46 -15.15 -4.95
CA ILE A 194 9.52 -14.17 -4.37
C ILE A 194 8.09 -14.71 -4.37
N LYS A 195 7.66 -15.34 -5.47
CA LYS A 195 6.33 -15.94 -5.59
C LYS A 195 6.04 -17.06 -4.58
N GLU A 196 7.07 -17.68 -3.99
CA GLU A 196 6.87 -18.68 -2.92
C GLU A 196 6.37 -18.06 -1.61
N TYR A 197 6.47 -16.73 -1.47
CA TYR A 197 6.12 -15.98 -0.25
C TYR A 197 5.06 -14.88 -0.47
N LEU A 198 4.56 -14.70 -1.70
CA LEU A 198 3.45 -13.78 -2.02
C LEU A 198 2.09 -14.40 -1.72
#